data_AF-A0A6A4R6S9-F1
#
_entry.id   AF-A0A6A4R6S9-F1
#
_cell.length_a   1.000
_cell.length_b   1.000
_cell.length_c   1.000
_cell.angle_alpha   90.00
_cell.angle_beta   90.00
_cell.angle_gamma   90.00
#
_symmetry.space_group_name_H-M   'P 1'
#
loop_
_entity.id
_entity.type
_entity.pdbx_description
1 polymer ?
#
loop_
_entity_poly.entity_id
_entity_poly.type
_entity_poly.pdbx_seq_one_letter_code
_entity_poly.pdbx_strand_id
1 'polypeptide(L)' 'MGVTKFLTIFVVVFFYLSVIQINKGVEGFHKIYSHLQSVSAISVSDRHRTSYHFQPHRNWINGL' A
#
# COMPACT_ATOMS: atom_id res chain seq x y z
N MET A 1 33.21 -0.98 -29.59
CA MET A 1 31.92 -1.00 -30.33
C MET A 1 31.03 -2.20 -29.98
N GLY A 2 31.58 -3.39 -29.69
CA GLY A 2 30.79 -4.57 -29.27
C GLY A 2 30.28 -4.48 -27.82
N VAL A 3 31.16 -4.16 -26.87
CA VAL A 3 30.83 -4.12 -25.43
C VAL A 3 29.71 -3.13 -25.09
N THR A 4 29.72 -1.95 -25.70
CA THR A 4 28.67 -0.94 -25.51
C THR A 4 27.31 -1.42 -26.02
N LYS A 5 27.27 -2.14 -27.14
CA LYS A 5 26.02 -2.74 -27.67
C LYS A 5 25.47 -3.82 -26.75
N PHE A 6 26.34 -4.71 -26.22
CA PHE A 6 25.92 -5.74 -25.26
C PHE A 6 25.38 -5.12 -23.96
N LEU A 7 26.04 -4.08 -23.45
CA LEU A 7 25.58 -3.36 -22.27
C LEU A 7 24.23 -2.68 -22.51
N THR A 8 24.06 -2.01 -23.65
CA THR A 8 22.78 -1.38 -24.01
C THR A 8 21.65 -2.40 -24.10
N ILE A 9 21.88 -3.54 -24.76
CA ILE A 9 20.89 -4.62 -24.86
C ILE A 9 20.54 -5.14 -23.47
N PHE A 10 21.53 -5.38 -22.63
CA PHE A 10 21.33 -5.87 -21.27
C PHE A 10 20.47 -4.90 -20.44
N VAL A 11 20.77 -3.60 -20.49
CA VAL A 11 19.99 -2.57 -19.76
C VAL A 11 18.55 -2.50 -20.25
N VAL A 12 18.33 -2.54 -21.57
CA VAL A 12 16.98 -2.51 -22.16
C VAL A 12 16.16 -3.74 -21.75
N VAL A 13 16.75 -4.93 -21.83
CA VAL A 13 16.09 -6.18 -21.43
C VAL A 13 15.76 -6.16 -19.93
N PHE A 14 16.70 -5.72 -19.10
CA PHE A 14 16.48 -5.61 -17.66
C PHE A 14 15.33 -4.66 -17.31
N PHE A 15 15.28 -3.48 -17.93
CA PHE A 15 14.20 -2.51 -17.74
C PHE A 15 12.84 -3.04 -18.22
N TYR A 16 12.80 -3.74 -19.35
CA TYR A 16 11.57 -4.33 -19.86
C TYR A 16 11.02 -5.39 -18.90
N LEU A 17 11.89 -6.25 -18.37
CA LEU A 17 11.49 -7.28 -17.40
C LEU A 17 11.05 -6.67 -16.06
N SER A 18 11.69 -5.60 -15.59
CA SER A 18 11.28 -4.95 -14.33
C SER A 18 9.89 -4.30 -14.45
N VAL A 19 9.60 -3.64 -15.57
CA VAL A 19 8.27 -3.04 -15.84
C VAL A 19 7.18 -4.12 -15.88
N ILE A 20 7.44 -5.28 -16.48
CA ILE A 20 6.48 -6.40 -16.49
C ILE A 20 6.18 -6.90 -15.07
N GLN A 21 7.18 -6.95 -14.19
CA GLN A 21 6.98 -7.39 -12.80
C GLN A 21 6.25 -6.34 -11.95
N ILE A 22 6.42 -5.05 -12.23
CA ILE A 22 5.70 -3.96 -11.54
C ILE A 22 4.19 -4.01 -11.84
N ASN A 23 3.80 -4.42 -13.05
CA ASN A 23 2.39 -4.56 -13.43
C ASN A 23 1.68 -5.75 -12.78
N LYS A 24 2.38 -6.62 -12.05
CA LYS A 24 1.75 -7.56 -11.10
C LYS A 24 1.40 -6.83 -9.81
N GLY A 25 0.67 -5.72 -9.96
CA GLY A 25 0.42 -4.75 -8.91
C GLY A 25 0.07 -5.43 -7.60
N VAL A 26 0.72 -5.01 -6.52
CA VAL A 26 0.22 -5.35 -5.19
C VAL A 26 -1.16 -4.70 -5.13
N GLU A 27 -2.19 -5.53 -5.21
CA GLU A 27 -3.56 -5.10 -4.99
C GLU A 27 -3.64 -4.60 -3.55
N GLY A 28 -3.46 -3.29 -3.36
CA GLY A 28 -3.75 -2.59 -2.10
C GLY A 28 -5.25 -2.55 -1.80
N PHE A 29 -5.99 -3.56 -2.24
CA PHE A 29 -7.41 -3.69 -2.04
C PHE A 29 -7.62 -4.65 -0.88
N HIS A 30 -8.13 -4.14 0.23
CA HIS A 30 -8.71 -4.99 1.25
C HIS A 30 -10.15 -5.34 0.85
N LYS A 31 -10.63 -6.50 1.30
CA LYS A 31 -12.04 -6.83 1.16
C LYS A 31 -12.89 -5.76 1.84
N ILE A 32 -13.84 -5.17 1.11
CA ILE A 32 -14.79 -4.22 1.68
C ILE A 32 -15.91 -5.02 2.35
N TYR A 33 -16.11 -4.77 3.63
CA TYR A 33 -17.22 -5.34 4.40
C TYR A 33 -18.24 -4.24 4.65
N SER A 34 -19.18 -4.05 3.71
CA SER A 34 -20.20 -2.98 3.76
C SER A 34 -21.02 -3.00 5.06
N HIS A 35 -21.32 -4.19 5.58
CA HIS A 35 -22.04 -4.35 6.85
C HIS A 35 -21.24 -3.90 8.07
N LEU A 36 -19.91 -3.74 7.97
CA LEU A 36 -19.05 -3.19 9.03
C LEU A 36 -18.85 -1.67 8.88
N GLN A 37 -19.14 -1.08 7.72
CA GLN A 37 -19.02 0.36 7.51
C GLN A 37 -20.08 1.16 8.30
N SER A 38 -21.23 0.55 8.60
CA SER A 38 -22.29 1.16 9.40
C SER A 38 -22.23 0.82 10.89
N VAL A 39 -21.27 -0.02 11.32
CA VAL A 39 -21.12 -0.40 12.74
C VAL A 39 -20.54 0.78 13.50
N SER A 40 -21.26 1.23 14.53
CA SER A 40 -20.76 2.25 15.45
C SER A 40 -19.54 1.73 16.18
N ALA A 41 -18.46 2.52 16.21
CA ALA A 41 -17.30 2.22 17.04
C ALA A 41 -17.71 2.18 18.52
N ILE A 42 -17.15 1.24 19.28
CA ILE A 42 -17.31 1.19 20.73
C ILE A 42 -16.70 2.48 21.30
N SER A 43 -17.43 3.15 22.20
CA SER A 43 -16.91 4.31 22.91
C SER A 43 -15.74 3.88 23.79
N VAL A 44 -14.51 4.22 23.38
CA VAL A 44 -13.32 3.94 24.17
C VAL A 44 -13.09 5.11 25.13
N SER A 45 -12.91 4.82 26.41
CA SER A 45 -12.60 5.84 27.41
C SER A 45 -11.22 6.45 27.17
N ASP A 46 -11.08 7.76 27.36
CA ASP A 46 -9.79 8.46 27.18
C ASP A 46 -8.72 8.08 28.20
N ARG A 47 -9.09 7.36 29.27
CA ARG A 47 -8.20 6.95 30.37
C ARG A 47 -6.99 6.14 29.90
N HIS A 48 -7.08 5.44 28.78
CA HIS A 48 -6.00 4.62 28.22
C HIS A 48 -5.43 5.15 26.89
N ARG A 49 -5.81 6.36 26.46
CA ARG A 49 -5.23 6.99 25.27
C ARG A 49 -3.82 7.48 25.58
N THR A 50 -2.84 7.05 24.80
CA THR A 50 -1.45 7.50 24.98
C THR A 50 -1.24 8.80 24.22
N SER A 51 -0.81 9.86 24.88
CA SER A 51 -0.52 11.16 24.24
C SER A 51 0.66 11.12 23.26
N TYR A 52 1.52 10.09 23.35
CA TYR A 52 2.76 9.97 22.58
C TYR A 52 2.65 9.08 21.34
N HIS A 53 1.51 8.43 21.11
CA HIS A 53 1.25 7.72 19.86
C HIS A 53 0.17 8.45 19.07
N PHE A 54 0.37 8.55 17.76
CA PHE A 54 -0.64 9.07 16.87
C PHE A 54 -1.89 8.17 16.94
N GLN A 55 -2.94 8.66 17.59
CA GLN A 55 -4.24 8.00 17.65
C GLN A 55 -5.27 8.90 16.97
N PRO A 56 -5.78 8.53 15.78
CA PRO A 56 -6.78 9.36 15.11
C PRO A 56 -8.03 9.50 15.98
N HIS A 57 -8.69 10.66 15.88
CA HIS A 57 -9.95 10.89 16.60
C HIS A 57 -11.07 9.95 16.10
N ARG A 58 -11.03 9.48 14.85
CA ARG A 58 -11.90 8.42 14.31
C ARG A 58 -11.22 7.62 13.19
N ASN A 59 -11.46 6.29 13.20
CA ASN A 59 -11.53 5.35 12.07
C ASN A 59 -10.72 5.65 10.78
N TRP A 60 -9.40 5.75 10.86
CA TRP A 60 -8.56 5.92 9.65
C TRP A 60 -8.46 4.67 8.74
N ILE A 61 -8.88 3.49 9.20
CA ILE A 61 -8.75 2.25 8.41
C ILE A 61 -9.87 2.08 7.37
N ASN A 62 -10.99 2.81 7.46
CA ASN A 62 -12.09 2.72 6.49
C ASN A 62 -12.19 4.00 5.63
N GLY A 63 -11.05 4.53 5.19
CA GLY A 63 -10.99 5.61 4.22
C GLY A 63 -11.13 5.10 2.79
N LEU A 64 -12.35 4.69 2.42
CA LEU A 64 -13.02 4.74 1.10
C LEU A 64 -14.24 3.79 1.12
#